data_AF-A0A2X0X787-F1
#
_entry.id   AF-A0A2X0X787-F1
#
_cell.length_a   1.000
_cell.length_b   1.000
_cell.length_c   1.000
_cell.angle_alpha   90.00
_cell.angle_beta   90.00
_cell.angle_gamma   90.00
#
_symmetry.space_group_name_H-M   'P 1'
#
loop_
_entity.id
_entity.type
_entity.pdbx_description
1 polymer ?
#
loop_
_entity_poly.entity_id
_entity_poly.type
_entity_poly.pdbx_seq_one_letter_code
_entity_poly.pdbx_strand_id
1 'polypeptide(L)'
;MILNRYIFKELLRSQLVVFAVLYTVFISQLLIRLISEASIGSIPGAIVAQLVLYALPEISVILLPLTVFIAILITLGRICSDSEMVVMRSVGFSPAKVMNIALIVAFITALITGVCSIYLIPKASQEQQKILSDAKSNPTFLPIESGRFVSFGVGMNIYIEEVEKEGGDNKKIRHIYVMQNPFSQINGSMTTASEGYLQRMSQVCCGCI
;
A
#
# COMPACT_ATOMS: atom_id res chain seq x y z
N MET A 1 29.62 -32.11 3.05
CA MET A 1 28.25 -31.66 3.40
C MET A 1 28.22 -30.46 4.34
N ILE A 2 29.17 -30.31 5.27
CA ILE A 2 29.20 -29.19 6.24
C ILE A 2 29.34 -27.82 5.57
N LEU A 3 30.28 -27.67 4.62
CA LEU A 3 30.52 -26.40 3.92
C LEU A 3 29.29 -25.89 3.15
N ASN A 4 28.55 -26.78 2.50
CA ASN A 4 27.33 -26.41 1.77
C ASN A 4 26.26 -25.84 2.72
N ARG A 5 26.08 -26.48 3.87
CA ARG A 5 25.12 -26.04 4.89
C ARG A 5 25.54 -24.72 5.52
N TYR A 6 26.85 -24.50 5.69
CA TYR A 6 27.41 -23.24 6.15
C TYR A 6 27.06 -22.11 5.19
N ILE A 7 27.43 -22.22 3.91
CA ILE A 7 27.17 -21.19 2.90
C ILE A 7 25.66 -20.93 2.72
N PHE A 8 24.85 -21.99 2.71
CA PHE A 8 23.39 -21.85 2.62
C PHE A 8 22.80 -21.07 3.81
N LYS A 9 23.25 -21.36 5.04
CA LYS A 9 22.79 -20.66 6.24
C LYS A 9 23.29 -19.21 6.29
N GLU A 10 24.53 -18.97 5.85
CA GLU A 10 25.11 -17.63 5.75
C GLU A 10 24.29 -16.77 4.76
N LEU A 11 23.99 -17.31 3.57
CA LEU A 11 23.17 -16.65 2.55
C LEU A 11 21.75 -16.34 3.05
N LEU A 12 21.05 -17.33 3.62
CA LEU A 12 19.70 -17.11 4.15
C LEU A 12 19.68 -16.10 5.29
N ARG A 13 20.67 -16.15 6.19
CA ARG A 13 20.77 -15.19 7.29
C ARG A 13 21.00 -13.78 6.76
N SER A 14 21.91 -13.61 5.79
CA SER A 14 22.17 -12.33 5.15
C SER A 14 20.90 -11.80 4.46
N GLN A 15 20.20 -12.65 3.69
CA GLN A 15 18.94 -12.30 3.03
C GLN A 15 17.87 -11.83 4.01
N LEU A 16 17.65 -12.55 5.11
CA LEU A 16 16.65 -12.17 6.11
C LEU A 16 16.98 -10.84 6.80
N VAL A 17 18.27 -10.57 7.08
CA VAL A 17 18.69 -9.30 7.68
C VAL A 17 18.46 -8.14 6.71
N VAL A 18 18.91 -8.28 5.46
CA VAL A 18 18.73 -7.24 4.43
C VAL A 18 17.24 -7.03 4.14
N PHE A 19 16.46 -8.11 4.07
CA PHE A 19 15.01 -8.04 3.92
C PHE A 19 14.37 -7.29 5.08
N ALA A 20 14.66 -7.64 6.33
CA ALA A 20 14.07 -6.97 7.49
C ALA A 20 14.36 -5.46 7.52
N VAL A 21 15.59 -5.06 7.20
CA VAL A 21 16.00 -3.65 7.14
C VAL A 21 15.21 -2.91 6.06
N LEU A 22 15.24 -3.40 4.83
CA LEU A 22 14.53 -2.75 3.72
C LEU A 22 13.01 -2.76 3.94
N TYR A 23 12.46 -3.85 4.45
CA TYR A 23 11.04 -4.00 4.70
C TYR A 23 10.53 -2.99 5.74
N THR A 24 11.31 -2.76 6.80
CA THR A 24 11.01 -1.73 7.81
C THR A 24 10.97 -0.32 7.20
N VAL A 25 11.91 0.00 6.32
CA VAL A 25 11.94 1.29 5.63
C VAL A 25 10.69 1.48 4.76
N PHE A 26 10.33 0.47 3.97
CA PHE A 26 9.16 0.53 3.10
C PHE A 26 7.84 0.59 3.86
N ILE A 27 7.69 -0.18 4.95
CA ILE A 27 6.52 -0.09 5.83
C ILE A 27 6.38 1.31 6.40
N SER A 28 7.48 1.91 6.85
CA SER A 28 7.45 3.27 7.41
C SER A 28 7.00 4.29 6.36
N GLN A 29 7.50 4.20 5.13
CA GLN A 29 7.07 5.06 4.02
C GLN A 29 5.59 4.87 3.69
N LEU A 30 5.13 3.62 3.63
CA LEU A 30 3.73 3.28 3.38
C LEU A 30 2.81 3.86 4.45
N LEU A 31 3.17 3.71 5.72
CA LEU A 31 2.41 4.24 6.86
C LEU A 31 2.30 5.75 6.80
N ILE A 32 3.42 6.45 6.58
CA ILE A 32 3.44 7.92 6.46
C ILE A 32 2.54 8.37 5.32
N ARG A 33 2.61 7.70 4.16
CA ARG A 33 1.79 8.02 3.00
C ARG A 33 0.29 7.86 3.30
N LEU A 34 -0.12 6.72 3.86
CA LEU A 34 -1.54 6.46 4.13
C LEU A 34 -2.10 7.36 5.24
N ILE A 35 -1.31 7.68 6.26
CA ILE A 35 -1.71 8.66 7.29
C ILE A 35 -1.85 10.06 6.68
N SER A 36 -0.95 10.44 5.77
CA SER A 36 -1.05 11.72 5.05
C SER A 36 -2.28 11.80 4.15
N GLU A 37 -2.66 10.70 3.49
CA GLU A 37 -3.89 10.65 2.69
C GLU A 37 -5.14 10.75 3.59
N ALA A 38 -5.09 10.16 4.78
CA ALA A 38 -6.16 10.27 5.78
C ALA A 38 -6.29 11.69 6.37
N SER A 39 -5.18 12.40 6.60
CA SER A 39 -5.20 13.75 7.18
C SER A 39 -5.77 14.81 6.24
N ILE A 40 -5.62 14.61 4.92
CA ILE A 40 -6.22 15.44 3.88
C ILE A 40 -7.73 15.14 3.73
N GLY A 41 -8.22 14.08 4.37
CA GLY A 41 -9.63 13.69 4.34
C GLY A 41 -10.03 12.84 3.14
N SER A 42 -9.06 12.25 2.44
CA SER A 42 -9.35 11.39 1.28
C SER A 42 -9.73 9.96 1.68
N ILE A 43 -9.29 9.50 2.87
CA ILE A 43 -9.52 8.14 3.37
C ILE A 43 -9.88 8.18 4.86
N PRO A 44 -10.89 7.40 5.32
CA PRO A 44 -11.23 7.31 6.73
C PRO A 44 -10.09 6.66 7.54
N GLY A 45 -9.63 7.31 8.61
CA GLY A 45 -8.51 6.84 9.44
C GLY A 45 -8.70 5.43 10.02
N ALA A 46 -9.94 4.99 10.26
CA ALA A 46 -10.26 3.66 10.76
C ALA A 46 -9.86 2.52 9.80
N ILE A 47 -9.74 2.82 8.50
CA ILE A 47 -9.49 1.84 7.45
C ILE A 47 -8.00 1.79 7.07
N VAL A 48 -7.22 2.80 7.46
CA VAL A 48 -5.79 2.92 7.15
C VAL A 48 -5.01 1.68 7.57
N ALA A 49 -5.23 1.16 8.78
CA ALA A 49 -4.55 -0.04 9.26
C ALA A 49 -4.83 -1.27 8.39
N GLN A 50 -6.06 -1.41 7.91
CA GLN A 50 -6.45 -2.52 7.02
C GLN A 50 -5.82 -2.37 5.63
N LEU A 51 -5.75 -1.14 5.10
CA LEU A 51 -5.04 -0.86 3.85
C LEU A 51 -3.55 -1.20 3.94
N VAL A 52 -2.91 -0.85 5.06
CA VAL A 52 -1.49 -1.19 5.30
C VAL A 52 -1.30 -2.70 5.22
N LEU A 53 -2.13 -3.48 5.91
CA LEU A 53 -2.04 -4.94 5.93
C LEU A 53 -2.17 -5.55 4.53
N TYR A 54 -3.06 -5.02 3.68
CA TYR A 54 -3.21 -5.48 2.30
C TYR A 54 -2.10 -5.02 1.36
N ALA A 55 -1.37 -3.94 1.68
CA ALA A 55 -0.23 -3.49 0.90
C ALA A 55 1.10 -4.22 1.25
N LEU A 56 1.18 -4.87 2.42
CA LEU A 56 2.37 -5.64 2.84
C LEU A 56 2.81 -6.76 1.87
N PRO A 57 1.90 -7.57 1.28
CA PRO A 57 2.29 -8.63 0.34
C PRO A 57 2.86 -8.08 -0.97
N GLU A 58 2.32 -6.95 -1.44
CA GLU A 58 2.77 -6.28 -2.68
C GLU A 58 4.23 -5.83 -2.54
N ILE A 59 4.54 -5.15 -1.43
CA ILE A 59 5.89 -4.73 -1.07
C ILE A 59 6.83 -5.94 -0.96
N SER A 60 6.38 -7.03 -0.33
CA SER A 60 7.19 -8.24 -0.12
C SER A 60 7.64 -8.90 -1.42
N VAL A 61 6.77 -8.97 -2.44
CA VAL A 61 7.07 -9.59 -3.74
C VAL A 61 8.15 -8.84 -4.49
N ILE A 62 8.22 -7.52 -4.34
CA ILE A 62 9.26 -6.68 -4.96
C ILE A 62 10.57 -6.79 -4.16
N LEU A 63 10.51 -6.81 -2.83
CA LEU A 63 11.71 -6.86 -1.99
C LEU A 63 12.41 -8.22 -1.96
N LEU A 64 11.69 -9.34 -2.03
CA LEU A 64 12.29 -10.68 -1.99
C LEU A 64 13.38 -10.91 -3.06
N PRO A 65 13.15 -10.65 -4.37
CA PRO A 65 14.20 -10.81 -5.38
C PRO A 65 15.35 -9.81 -5.21
N LEU A 66 15.04 -8.58 -4.80
CA LEU A 66 16.06 -7.55 -4.55
C LEU A 66 16.99 -7.94 -3.40
N THR A 67 16.42 -8.47 -2.31
CA THR A 67 17.16 -8.82 -1.09
C THR A 67 18.02 -10.05 -1.28
N VAL A 68 17.59 -11.04 -2.08
CA VAL A 68 18.44 -12.17 -2.51
C VAL A 68 19.67 -11.67 -3.23
N PHE A 69 19.49 -10.77 -4.20
CA PHE A 69 20.60 -10.25 -4.98
C PHE A 69 21.64 -9.57 -4.09
N ILE A 70 21.18 -8.66 -3.22
CA ILE A 70 22.06 -7.95 -2.29
C ILE A 70 22.72 -8.92 -1.29
N ALA A 71 21.98 -9.89 -0.77
CA ALA A 71 22.50 -10.86 0.18
C ALA A 71 23.58 -11.77 -0.42
N ILE A 72 23.42 -12.20 -1.67
CA ILE A 72 24.44 -12.94 -2.40
C ILE A 72 25.71 -12.10 -2.53
N LEU A 73 25.59 -10.83 -2.93
CA LEU A 73 26.75 -9.92 -3.07
C LEU A 73 27.47 -9.71 -1.74
N ILE A 74 26.74 -9.42 -0.66
CA ILE A 74 27.33 -9.20 0.67
C ILE A 74 28.00 -10.48 1.18
N THR A 75 27.34 -11.62 1.04
CA THR A 75 27.86 -12.90 1.55
C THR A 75 29.09 -13.34 0.77
N LEU A 76 29.06 -13.28 -0.56
CA LEU A 76 30.23 -13.59 -1.38
C LEU A 76 31.36 -12.60 -1.14
N GLY A 77 31.04 -11.31 -0.98
CA GLY A 77 32.01 -10.28 -0.63
C GLY A 77 32.74 -10.60 0.69
N ARG A 78 32.01 -11.03 1.71
CA ARG A 78 32.59 -11.45 3.01
C ARG A 78 33.47 -12.70 2.87
N ILE A 79 32.97 -13.76 2.21
CA ILE A 79 33.73 -15.00 1.99
C ILE A 79 35.03 -14.73 1.21
N CYS A 80 35.03 -13.77 0.28
CA CYS A 80 36.23 -13.34 -0.42
C CYS A 80 37.16 -12.47 0.45
N SER A 81 36.62 -11.53 1.22
CA SER A 81 37.38 -10.62 2.09
C SER A 81 38.07 -11.36 3.24
N ASP A 82 37.39 -12.34 3.83
CA ASP A 82 37.91 -13.15 4.93
C ASP A 82 38.86 -14.25 4.44
N SER A 83 39.25 -14.21 3.16
CA SER A 83 40.09 -15.21 2.48
C SER A 83 39.56 -16.65 2.54
N GLU A 84 38.31 -16.86 2.97
CA GLU A 84 37.68 -18.18 3.03
C GLU A 84 37.58 -18.82 1.65
N MET A 85 37.27 -18.03 0.62
CA MET A 85 37.24 -18.51 -0.77
C MET A 85 38.60 -19.06 -1.22
N VAL A 86 39.69 -18.44 -0.79
CA VAL A 86 41.06 -18.84 -1.16
C VAL A 86 41.40 -20.18 -0.49
N VAL A 87 41.07 -20.34 0.79
CA VAL A 87 41.26 -21.58 1.54
C VAL A 87 40.39 -22.71 0.98
N MET A 88 39.13 -22.43 0.63
CA MET A 88 38.27 -23.42 0.00
C MET A 88 38.88 -23.92 -1.33
N ARG A 89 39.41 -23.00 -2.16
CA ARG A 89 40.06 -23.36 -3.42
C ARG A 89 41.34 -24.17 -3.23
N SER A 90 42.15 -23.90 -2.21
CA SER A 90 43.39 -24.64 -1.97
C SER A 90 43.16 -26.11 -1.56
N VAL A 91 42.02 -26.41 -0.95
CA VAL A 91 41.59 -27.78 -0.60
C VAL A 91 40.82 -28.44 -1.77
N GLY A 92 40.78 -27.81 -2.95
CA GLY A 92 40.12 -28.34 -4.15
C GLY A 92 38.59 -28.13 -4.17
N PHE A 93 38.04 -27.25 -3.34
CA PHE A 93 36.62 -26.90 -3.42
C PHE A 93 36.38 -25.94 -4.60
N SER A 94 35.63 -26.42 -5.59
CA SER A 94 35.30 -25.63 -6.77
C SER A 94 34.36 -24.45 -6.44
N PRO A 95 34.64 -23.22 -6.92
CA PRO A 95 33.75 -22.06 -6.80
C PRO A 95 32.36 -22.30 -7.39
N ALA A 96 32.23 -23.19 -8.38
CA ALA A 96 30.95 -23.55 -8.99
C ALA A 96 29.97 -24.15 -7.96
N LYS A 97 30.46 -24.80 -6.91
CA LYS A 97 29.59 -25.31 -5.83
C LYS A 97 28.98 -24.18 -5.02
N VAL A 98 29.72 -23.10 -4.79
CA VAL A 98 29.20 -21.88 -4.12
C VAL A 98 28.09 -21.26 -4.97
N MET A 99 28.33 -21.14 -6.27
CA MET A 99 27.33 -20.64 -7.24
C MET A 99 26.06 -21.51 -7.24
N ASN A 100 26.19 -22.83 -7.26
CA ASN A 100 25.04 -23.73 -7.22
C ASN A 100 24.21 -23.57 -5.94
N ILE A 101 24.86 -23.33 -4.79
CA ILE A 101 24.16 -23.08 -3.52
C ILE A 101 23.41 -21.73 -3.59
N ALA A 102 24.04 -20.69 -4.13
CA ALA A 102 23.38 -19.40 -4.35
C ALA A 102 22.18 -19.52 -5.30
N LEU A 103 22.29 -20.32 -6.37
CA LEU A 103 21.19 -20.60 -7.28
C LEU A 103 20.03 -21.33 -6.59
N ILE A 104 20.31 -22.27 -5.69
CA ILE A 104 19.26 -22.95 -4.91
C ILE A 104 18.51 -21.94 -4.02
N VAL A 105 19.22 -21.03 -3.34
CA VAL A 105 18.60 -19.98 -2.51
C VAL A 105 17.75 -19.02 -3.36
N ALA A 106 18.29 -18.61 -4.51
CA ALA A 106 17.58 -17.77 -5.46
C ALA A 106 16.33 -18.46 -6.02
N PHE A 107 16.42 -19.75 -6.34
CA PHE A 107 15.29 -20.54 -6.83
C PHE A 107 14.19 -20.71 -5.77
N ILE A 108 14.57 -21.01 -4.52
CA ILE A 108 13.61 -21.07 -3.41
C ILE A 108 12.89 -19.73 -3.24
N THR A 109 13.64 -18.62 -3.27
CA THR A 109 13.04 -17.30 -3.15
C THR A 109 12.16 -16.96 -4.35
N ALA A 110 12.57 -17.31 -5.58
CA ALA A 110 11.77 -17.11 -6.78
C ALA A 110 10.45 -17.89 -6.72
N LEU A 111 10.45 -19.11 -6.18
CA LEU A 111 9.26 -19.92 -5.98
C LEU A 111 8.31 -19.28 -4.95
N ILE A 112 8.85 -18.82 -3.81
CA ILE A 112 8.07 -18.07 -2.80
C ILE A 112 7.45 -16.82 -3.41
N THR A 113 8.25 -16.00 -4.09
CA THR A 113 7.81 -14.78 -4.77
C THR A 113 6.75 -15.08 -5.84
N GLY A 114 6.93 -16.14 -6.63
CA GLY A 114 5.97 -16.56 -7.65
C GLY A 114 4.63 -16.97 -7.06
N VAL A 115 4.63 -17.75 -5.98
CA VAL A 115 3.41 -18.14 -5.26
C VAL A 115 2.72 -16.91 -4.66
N CYS A 116 3.47 -16.01 -4.04
CA CYS A 116 2.94 -14.76 -3.51
C CYS A 116 2.32 -13.88 -4.61
N SER A 117 2.98 -13.79 -5.77
CA SER A 117 2.50 -13.00 -6.90
C SER A 117 1.19 -13.53 -7.47
N ILE A 118 1.08 -14.85 -7.67
CA ILE A 118 -0.10 -15.48 -8.27
C ILE A 118 -1.30 -15.49 -7.32
N TYR A 119 -1.09 -15.67 -6.01
CA TYR A 119 -2.18 -15.88 -5.06
C TYR A 119 -2.43 -14.70 -4.12
N LEU A 120 -1.40 -14.10 -3.53
CA LEU A 120 -1.56 -13.05 -2.53
C LEU A 120 -1.87 -11.69 -3.17
N ILE A 121 -1.17 -11.30 -4.23
CA ILE A 121 -1.39 -10.00 -4.88
C ILE A 121 -2.81 -9.80 -5.39
N PRO A 122 -3.40 -10.70 -6.21
CA PRO A 122 -4.73 -10.44 -6.75
C PRO A 122 -5.79 -10.37 -5.64
N LYS A 123 -5.68 -11.22 -4.60
CA LYS A 123 -6.57 -11.16 -3.44
C LYS A 123 -6.42 -9.85 -2.68
N ALA A 124 -5.18 -9.43 -2.42
CA ALA A 124 -4.91 -8.18 -1.73
C ALA A 124 -5.43 -6.96 -2.51
N SER A 125 -5.21 -6.92 -3.83
CA SER A 125 -5.67 -5.82 -4.68
C SER A 125 -7.20 -5.77 -4.78
N GLN A 126 -7.87 -6.91 -4.88
CA GLN A 126 -9.35 -6.97 -4.89
C GLN A 126 -9.94 -6.44 -3.57
N GLU A 127 -9.41 -6.88 -2.43
CA GLU A 127 -9.89 -6.41 -1.13
C GLU A 127 -9.58 -4.92 -0.91
N GLN A 128 -8.39 -4.46 -1.30
CA GLN A 128 -8.04 -3.04 -1.24
C GLN A 128 -9.00 -2.18 -2.09
N GLN A 129 -9.36 -2.64 -3.30
CA GLN A 129 -10.32 -1.92 -4.15
C GLN A 129 -11.73 -1.90 -3.55
N LYS A 130 -12.22 -3.02 -3.01
CA LYS A 130 -13.53 -3.09 -2.33
C LYS A 130 -13.60 -2.12 -1.16
N ILE A 131 -12.56 -2.13 -0.32
CA ILE A 131 -12.48 -1.25 0.85
C ILE A 131 -12.48 0.23 0.43
N LEU A 132 -11.74 0.57 -0.64
CA LEU A 132 -11.72 1.92 -1.18
C LEU A 132 -13.06 2.33 -1.81
N SER A 133 -13.76 1.42 -2.50
CA SER A 133 -15.09 1.70 -3.06
C SER A 133 -16.15 1.85 -1.97
N ASP A 134 -16.08 1.05 -0.91
CA ASP A 134 -16.97 1.15 0.25
C ASP A 134 -16.72 2.44 1.03
N ALA A 135 -15.45 2.84 1.19
CA ALA A 135 -15.09 4.11 1.83
C ALA A 135 -15.60 5.33 1.05
N LYS A 136 -15.51 5.30 -0.30
CA LYS A 136 -15.99 6.39 -1.17
C LYS A 136 -17.52 6.47 -1.25
N SER A 137 -18.20 5.32 -1.21
CA SER A 137 -19.67 5.25 -1.35
C SER A 137 -20.43 5.48 -0.04
N ASN A 138 -19.77 5.42 1.11
CA ASN A 138 -20.39 5.69 2.41
C ASN A 138 -20.27 7.19 2.79
N PRO A 139 -21.36 7.97 2.74
CA PRO A 139 -21.36 9.37 3.18
C PRO A 139 -21.15 9.53 4.70
N THR A 140 -21.21 8.42 5.45
CA THR A 140 -20.89 8.38 6.88
C THR A 140 -19.41 8.66 7.14
N PHE A 141 -18.52 8.27 6.23
CA PHE A 141 -17.07 8.36 6.39
C PHE A 141 -16.38 9.44 5.56
N LEU A 142 -17.14 10.20 4.75
CA LEU A 142 -16.66 11.50 4.28
C LEU A 142 -16.28 12.30 5.54
N PRO A 143 -15.02 12.77 5.66
CA PRO A 143 -14.64 13.72 6.69
C PRO A 143 -15.27 15.06 6.30
N ILE A 144 -16.58 15.15 6.48
CA ILE A 144 -17.29 16.41 6.58
C ILE A 144 -16.96 16.93 7.98
N GLU A 145 -15.73 17.43 8.13
CA GLU A 145 -15.42 18.30 9.25
C GLU A 145 -16.08 19.65 8.96
N SER A 146 -16.94 20.09 9.88
CA SER A 146 -17.52 21.45 9.88
C SER A 146 -16.41 22.48 9.70
N GLY A 147 -16.57 23.39 8.74
CA GLY A 147 -15.62 24.49 8.50
C GLY A 147 -14.48 24.22 7.52
N ARG A 148 -14.48 23.10 6.76
CA ARG A 148 -13.55 22.91 5.62
C ARG A 148 -14.28 22.83 4.28
N PHE A 149 -13.65 23.39 3.24
CA PHE A 149 -14.08 23.23 1.85
C PHE A 149 -13.68 21.84 1.35
N VAL A 150 -14.66 21.03 0.95
CA VAL A 150 -14.42 19.72 0.32
C VAL A 150 -14.70 19.86 -1.17
N SER A 151 -13.71 19.51 -2.00
CA SER A 151 -13.86 19.52 -3.46
C SER A 151 -14.34 18.15 -3.96
N PHE A 152 -15.49 18.13 -4.61
CA PHE A 152 -16.08 16.97 -5.24
C PHE A 152 -15.82 17.02 -6.76
N GLY A 153 -14.91 16.16 -7.25
CA GLY A 153 -14.64 16.04 -8.69
C GLY A 153 -14.10 17.32 -9.33
N VAL A 154 -14.40 17.53 -10.61
CA VAL A 154 -13.91 18.68 -11.39
C VAL A 154 -14.91 19.84 -11.27
N GLY A 155 -14.62 20.79 -10.38
CA GLY A 155 -15.33 22.07 -10.33
C GLY A 155 -16.56 22.13 -9.41
N MET A 156 -16.69 21.27 -8.40
CA MET A 156 -17.73 21.43 -7.37
C MET A 156 -17.08 21.48 -5.99
N ASN A 157 -17.18 22.62 -5.30
CA ASN A 157 -16.69 22.79 -3.93
C ASN A 157 -17.89 22.92 -3.00
N ILE A 158 -17.96 22.08 -1.98
CA ILE A 158 -19.01 22.11 -0.98
C ILE A 158 -18.40 22.57 0.34
N TYR A 159 -18.99 23.59 0.95
CA TYR A 159 -18.68 24.05 2.29
C TYR A 159 -19.89 23.82 3.19
N ILE A 160 -19.64 23.24 4.35
CA ILE A 160 -20.67 22.86 5.31
C ILE A 160 -20.26 23.48 6.65
N GLU A 161 -21.12 24.33 7.19
CA GLU A 161 -20.87 25.07 8.43
C GLU A 161 -21.10 24.20 9.65
N GLU A 162 -22.22 23.48 9.72
CA GLU A 162 -22.58 22.65 10.87
C GLU A 162 -23.21 21.31 10.46
N VAL A 163 -22.67 20.21 11.01
CA VAL A 163 -23.24 18.86 10.85
C VAL A 163 -23.75 18.39 12.20
N GLU A 164 -25.07 18.29 12.32
CA GLU A 164 -25.71 17.77 13.52
C GLU A 164 -25.88 16.26 13.35
N LYS A 165 -25.13 15.47 14.13
CA LYS A 165 -25.28 14.01 14.17
C LYS A 165 -26.47 13.66 15.06
N GLU A 166 -27.68 13.78 14.52
CA GLU A 166 -28.87 13.22 15.18
C GLU A 166 -28.90 11.70 14.96
N GLY A 167 -29.13 10.93 16.03
CA GLY A 167 -29.05 9.46 16.03
C GLY A 167 -30.08 8.82 15.10
N GLY A 168 -29.62 8.41 13.91
CA GLY A 168 -30.39 7.75 12.87
C GLY A 168 -29.73 8.01 11.52
N ASP A 169 -29.94 7.15 10.53
CA ASP A 169 -29.23 7.11 9.22
C ASP A 169 -29.32 8.39 8.35
N ASN A 170 -29.91 9.48 8.87
CA ASN A 170 -30.03 10.79 8.23
C ASN A 170 -29.15 11.83 8.93
N LYS A 171 -28.00 12.17 8.34
CA LYS A 171 -27.22 13.34 8.75
C LYS A 171 -27.96 14.61 8.30
N LYS A 172 -28.51 15.37 9.24
CA LYS A 172 -28.96 16.74 9.01
C LYS A 172 -27.76 17.66 8.92
N ILE A 173 -27.72 18.45 7.87
CA ILE A 173 -26.66 19.43 7.63
C ILE A 173 -27.31 20.80 7.55
N ARG A 174 -26.79 21.75 8.33
CA ARG A 174 -27.25 23.15 8.28
C ARG A 174 -26.19 24.01 7.60
N HIS A 175 -26.66 25.03 6.88
CA HIS A 175 -25.83 26.00 6.17
C HIS A 175 -24.83 25.36 5.20
N ILE A 176 -25.37 24.88 4.07
CA ILE A 176 -24.62 24.28 2.98
C ILE A 176 -24.38 25.34 1.91
N TYR A 177 -23.13 25.50 1.51
CA TYR A 177 -22.73 26.35 0.40
C TYR A 177 -22.09 25.47 -0.68
N VAL A 178 -22.78 25.30 -1.81
CA VAL A 178 -22.27 24.55 -2.96
C VAL A 178 -21.84 25.55 -4.02
N MET A 179 -20.55 25.56 -4.35
CA MET A 179 -19.98 26.33 -5.45
C MET A 179 -19.67 25.39 -6.60
N GLN A 180 -20.38 25.54 -7.72
CA GLN A 180 -20.05 24.85 -8.96
C GLN A 180 -19.30 25.83 -9.88
N ASN A 181 -18.02 25.58 -10.07
CA ASN A 181 -17.18 26.27 -11.02
C ASN A 181 -17.03 25.41 -12.29
N PRO A 182 -17.82 25.64 -13.35
CA PRO A 182 -17.57 24.97 -14.61
C PRO A 182 -16.18 25.37 -15.14
N PHE A 183 -15.47 24.41 -15.72
CA PHE A 183 -14.15 24.61 -16.37
C PHE A 183 -14.17 25.71 -17.47
N SER A 184 -15.36 26.16 -17.89
CA SER A 184 -15.61 27.27 -18.80
C SER A 184 -16.25 28.42 -18.03
N GLN A 185 -15.55 29.56 -17.98
CA GLN A 185 -15.80 30.77 -17.15
C GLN A 185 -17.17 31.48 -17.30
N ILE A 186 -18.19 30.87 -17.90
CA ILE A 186 -19.37 31.65 -18.33
C ILE A 186 -20.55 31.60 -17.35
N ASN A 187 -20.66 30.62 -16.43
CA ASN A 187 -21.71 30.65 -15.39
C ASN A 187 -21.32 29.82 -14.15
N GLY A 188 -20.65 30.42 -13.17
CA GLY A 188 -20.51 29.82 -11.84
C GLY A 188 -21.85 29.87 -11.12
N SER A 189 -22.37 28.73 -10.68
CA SER A 189 -23.59 28.69 -9.87
C SER A 189 -23.22 28.44 -8.41
N MET A 190 -23.75 29.29 -7.53
CA MET A 190 -23.64 29.14 -6.08
C MET A 190 -25.03 28.82 -5.54
N THR A 191 -25.20 27.61 -5.02
CA THR A 191 -26.43 27.19 -4.36
C THR A 191 -26.21 27.22 -2.86
N THR A 192 -27.02 27.99 -2.15
CA THR A 192 -27.02 28.03 -0.68
C THR A 192 -28.29 27.40 -0.15
N ALA A 193 -28.16 26.60 0.90
CA ALA A 193 -29.31 25.97 1.56
C ALA A 193 -29.14 26.07 3.09
N SER A 194 -30.19 26.49 3.78
CA SER A 194 -30.22 26.56 5.25
C SER A 194 -30.23 25.17 5.88
N GLU A 195 -30.86 24.19 5.23
CA GLU A 195 -30.95 22.81 5.69
C GLU A 195 -30.84 21.85 4.50
N GLY A 196 -30.19 20.70 4.71
CA GLY A 196 -30.10 19.63 3.73
C GLY A 196 -29.93 18.27 4.39
N TYR A 197 -30.44 17.24 3.73
CA TYR A 197 -30.35 15.85 4.16
C TYR A 197 -29.40 15.10 3.22
N LEU A 198 -28.38 14.42 3.76
CA LEU A 198 -27.60 13.47 2.97
C LEU A 198 -28.33 12.13 2.95
N GLN A 199 -29.00 11.84 1.84
CA GLN A 199 -29.63 10.54 1.62
C GLN A 199 -28.79 9.72 0.64
N ARG A 200 -28.51 8.46 1.01
CA ARG A 200 -27.88 7.49 0.12
C ARG A 200 -28.80 7.26 -1.08
N MET A 201 -28.37 7.71 -2.25
CA MET A 201 -29.08 7.38 -3.50
C MET A 201 -28.75 5.93 -3.86
N SER A 202 -29.55 5.01 -3.33
CA SER A 202 -29.66 3.65 -3.85
C SER A 202 -30.33 3.72 -5.23
N GLN A 203 -29.74 3.03 -6.20
CA GLN A 203 -30.18 2.85 -7.60
C GLN A 203 -29.87 3.99 -8.58
N VAL A 204 -28.83 3.74 -9.38
CA VAL A 204 -28.93 3.60 -10.85
C VAL A 204 -30.23 4.16 -11.43
N CYS A 205 -30.23 5.44 -11.85
CA CYS A 205 -31.10 5.87 -12.94
C CYS A 205 -30.43 5.47 -14.26
N CYS A 206 -30.58 4.19 -14.62
CA CYS A 206 -30.49 3.77 -16.01
C CYS A 206 -31.91 3.90 -16.56
N GLY A 207 -32.12 4.82 -17.50
CA GLY A 207 -33.38 4.99 -18.22
C GLY A 207 -33.96 6.38 -18.12
N CYS A 208 -33.63 7.22 -19.11
CA CYS A 208 -34.66 7.87 -19.92
C CYS A 208 -34.06 8.12 -21.31
N ILE A 209 -34.81 7.60 -22.29
CA ILE A 209 -34.68 7.76 -23.73
C ILE A 209 -34.93 9.22 -24.10
#